data_AF-A0AAW5QBK8-F1
#
_entry.id   AF-A0AAW5QBK8-F1
#
_cell.length_a   1.000
_cell.length_b   1.000
_cell.length_c   1.000
_cell.angle_alpha   90.00
_cell.angle_beta   90.00
_cell.angle_gamma   90.00
#
_symmetry.space_group_name_H-M   'P 1'
#
loop_
_entity.id
_entity.type
_entity.pdbx_description
1 polymer ?
#
loop_
_entity_poly.entity_id
_entity_poly.type
_entity_poly.pdbx_seq_one_letter_code
_entity_poly.pdbx_strand_id
1 'polypeptide(L)'
;MADENPDASKFDPQNPDPANTPGLEPGGGVAPGDTPPAETAVGGPQHEPPQRRSAGALIAIAIVVIVVLVVAVGLIIRAVGLF
;
A
#
# COMPACT_ATOMS: atom_id res chain seq x y z
N MET A 1 -26.52 -5.62 -28.32
CA MET A 1 -26.19 -4.60 -27.30
C MET A 1 -26.31 -5.25 -25.94
N ALA A 2 -25.20 -5.23 -25.17
CA ALA A 2 -25.02 -5.55 -23.75
C ALA A 2 -25.59 -6.90 -23.30
N ASP A 3 -24.85 -7.82 -22.70
CA ASP A 3 -24.05 -7.66 -21.49
C ASP A 3 -23.33 -8.98 -21.17
N GLU A 4 -22.16 -9.21 -21.77
CA GLU A 4 -21.24 -10.23 -21.27
C GLU A 4 -20.67 -9.71 -19.93
N ASN A 5 -21.32 -10.09 -18.82
CA ASN A 5 -20.89 -9.74 -17.47
C ASN A 5 -19.62 -10.56 -17.12
N PRO A 6 -18.42 -9.95 -17.11
CA PRO A 6 -17.17 -10.67 -16.90
C PRO A 6 -16.98 -11.16 -15.45
N ASP A 7 -17.88 -10.77 -14.53
CA ASP A 7 -17.77 -11.09 -13.10
C ASP A 7 -18.40 -12.43 -12.71
N ALA A 8 -19.08 -13.13 -13.64
CA ALA A 8 -19.83 -14.36 -13.37
C ALA A 8 -18.97 -15.58 -12.98
N SER A 9 -17.64 -15.45 -12.88
CA SER A 9 -16.73 -16.59 -12.68
C SER A 9 -15.77 -16.48 -11.50
N LYS A 10 -15.90 -15.49 -10.61
CA LYS A 10 -15.09 -15.45 -9.38
C LYS A 10 -15.86 -16.04 -8.21
N PHE A 11 -15.73 -17.35 -8.02
CA PHE A 11 -15.94 -17.95 -6.71
C PHE A 11 -14.84 -17.39 -5.78
N ASP A 12 -15.20 -16.35 -5.01
CA ASP A 12 -14.35 -15.82 -3.95
C ASP A 12 -14.66 -16.59 -2.65
N PRO A 13 -13.79 -17.50 -2.20
CA PRO A 13 -14.04 -18.25 -0.97
C PRO A 13 -14.10 -17.33 0.26
N GLN A 14 -13.61 -16.08 0.15
CA GLN A 14 -13.63 -15.10 1.23
C GLN A 14 -14.91 -14.25 1.20
N ASN A 15 -15.61 -14.17 0.07
CA ASN A 15 -16.86 -13.43 -0.07
C ASN A 15 -17.92 -14.31 -0.78
N PRO A 16 -18.50 -15.30 -0.07
CA PRO A 16 -19.51 -16.16 -0.64
C PRO A 16 -20.74 -15.35 -1.06
N ASP A 17 -21.40 -15.79 -2.14
CA ASP A 17 -22.62 -15.16 -2.62
C ASP A 17 -23.69 -15.15 -1.52
N PRO A 18 -24.25 -13.98 -1.13
CA PRO A 18 -25.30 -13.89 -0.13
C PRO A 18 -26.53 -14.74 -0.46
N ALA A 19 -26.84 -14.95 -1.75
CA ALA A 19 -27.97 -15.79 -2.17
C ALA A 19 -27.75 -17.28 -1.86
N ASN A 20 -26.49 -17.68 -1.64
CA ASN A 20 -26.08 -19.06 -1.40
C ASN A 20 -25.51 -19.27 0.00
N THR A 21 -25.60 -18.26 0.89
CA THR A 21 -25.10 -18.35 2.27
C THR A 21 -26.25 -18.68 3.22
N PRO A 22 -26.22 -19.85 3.91
CA PRO A 22 -27.29 -20.25 4.83
C PRO A 22 -27.47 -19.25 5.98
N GLY A 23 -28.72 -18.89 6.28
CA GLY A 23 -29.06 -17.98 7.38
C GLY A 23 -28.94 -16.49 7.06
N LEU A 24 -28.52 -16.12 5.85
CA LEU A 24 -28.54 -14.73 5.41
C LEU A 24 -29.85 -14.36 4.71
N GLU A 25 -30.44 -13.23 5.06
CA GLU A 25 -31.50 -12.65 4.24
C GLU A 25 -30.94 -12.09 2.92
N PRO A 26 -31.77 -11.99 1.87
CA PRO A 26 -31.42 -11.25 0.65
C PRO A 26 -30.98 -9.81 1.01
N GLY A 27 -29.68 -9.53 0.91
CA GLY A 27 -29.07 -8.28 1.39
C GLY A 27 -27.91 -8.47 2.37
N GLY A 28 -27.61 -9.70 2.79
CA GLY A 28 -26.43 -10.02 3.61
C GLY A 28 -26.60 -9.79 5.11
N GLY A 29 -27.84 -9.60 5.57
CA GLY A 29 -28.20 -9.53 6.99
C GLY A 29 -28.43 -10.91 7.61
N VAL A 30 -28.62 -10.93 8.94
CA VAL A 30 -29.15 -12.08 9.69
C VAL A 30 -30.32 -11.64 10.56
N ALA A 31 -31.15 -12.59 10.99
CA ALA A 31 -32.25 -12.31 11.91
C ALA A 31 -31.73 -11.75 13.25
N PRO A 32 -32.49 -10.85 13.91
CA PRO A 32 -32.10 -10.30 15.21
C PRO A 32 -31.94 -11.41 16.27
N GLY A 33 -30.72 -11.57 16.79
CA GLY A 33 -30.38 -12.61 17.77
C GLY A 33 -29.54 -13.76 17.21
N ASP A 34 -29.45 -13.90 15.89
CA ASP A 34 -28.49 -14.79 15.25
C ASP A 34 -27.09 -14.16 15.25
N THR A 35 -26.06 -14.99 15.26
CA THR A 35 -24.67 -14.51 15.15
C THR A 35 -24.42 -14.09 13.70
N PRO A 36 -24.04 -12.83 13.42
CA PRO A 36 -23.70 -12.39 12.08
C PRO A 36 -22.63 -13.29 11.43
N PRO A 37 -22.66 -13.48 10.09
CA PRO A 37 -21.60 -14.20 9.39
C PRO A 37 -20.26 -13.51 9.65
N ALA A 38 -19.17 -14.29 9.58
CA ALA A 38 -17.83 -13.74 9.75
C ALA A 38 -17.57 -12.67 8.68
N GLU A 39 -17.55 -11.41 9.10
CA GLU A 39 -17.11 -10.30 8.27
C GLU A 39 -15.61 -10.46 7.98
N THR A 40 -15.22 -10.38 6.70
CA THR A 40 -13.80 -10.37 6.32
C THR A 40 -13.16 -9.10 6.83
N ALA A 41 -12.65 -9.15 8.05
CA ALA A 41 -11.96 -8.05 8.68
C ALA A 41 -10.60 -7.82 7.98
N VAL A 42 -10.39 -6.57 7.57
CA VAL A 42 -9.10 -5.92 7.30
C VAL A 42 -8.36 -6.37 6.05
N GLY A 43 -8.25 -5.45 5.08
CA GLY A 43 -7.17 -5.35 4.10
C GLY A 43 -6.69 -6.65 3.46
N GLY A 44 -7.08 -6.89 2.21
CA GLY A 44 -6.64 -8.07 1.45
C GLY A 44 -5.11 -8.28 1.53
N PRO A 45 -4.62 -9.54 1.44
CA PRO A 45 -3.28 -9.99 1.85
C PRO A 45 -2.04 -9.29 1.25
N GLN A 46 -2.20 -8.24 0.45
CA GLN A 46 -1.16 -7.61 -0.36
C GLN A 46 -1.28 -6.08 -0.43
N HIS A 47 -1.79 -5.41 0.62
CA HIS A 47 -1.61 -3.96 0.71
C HIS A 47 -0.27 -3.64 1.36
N GLU A 48 0.82 -3.79 0.60
CA GLU A 48 2.08 -3.15 0.96
C GLU A 48 1.84 -1.63 0.88
N PRO A 49 2.00 -0.87 1.98
CA PRO A 49 1.75 0.55 1.95
C PRO A 49 2.67 1.17 0.90
N PRO A 50 2.19 2.12 0.07
CA PRO A 50 3.02 2.72 -0.95
C PRO A 50 4.26 3.31 -0.28
N GLN A 51 5.43 2.75 -0.58
CA GLN A 51 6.68 3.19 0.02
C GLN A 51 6.97 4.60 -0.52
N ARG A 52 6.51 5.61 0.23
CA ARG A 52 6.69 7.02 -0.10
C ARG A 52 8.17 7.32 -0.04
N ARG A 53 8.84 7.34 -1.21
CA ARG A 53 10.14 7.97 -1.33
C ARG A 53 9.96 9.46 -1.01
N SER A 54 10.47 9.90 0.13
CA SER A 54 10.38 11.30 0.53
C SER A 54 11.39 12.10 -0.28
N ALA A 55 10.90 12.92 -1.22
CA ALA A 55 11.76 13.83 -1.99
C ALA A 55 12.63 14.70 -1.07
N GLY A 56 12.12 15.07 0.11
CA GLY A 56 12.87 15.78 1.14
C GLY A 56 14.10 15.02 1.66
N ALA A 57 14.03 13.70 1.85
CA ALA A 57 15.19 12.92 2.28
C ALA A 57 16.27 12.86 1.19
N LEU A 58 15.87 12.71 -0.08
CA LEU A 58 16.80 12.75 -1.21
C LEU A 58 17.49 14.11 -1.32
N ILE A 59 16.74 15.22 -1.17
CA ILE A 59 17.29 16.58 -1.19
C ILE A 59 18.28 16.77 -0.02
N ALA A 60 17.93 16.33 1.18
CA ALA A 60 18.81 16.43 2.34
C ALA A 60 20.13 15.68 2.13
N ILE A 61 20.06 14.44 1.62
CA ILE A 61 21.25 13.64 1.28
C ILE A 61 22.09 14.37 0.22
N ALA A 62 21.47 14.91 -0.84
CA ALA A 62 22.19 15.62 -1.88
C ALA A 62 22.95 16.85 -1.33
N ILE A 63 22.33 17.63 -0.44
CA ILE A 63 22.97 18.78 0.21
C ILE A 63 24.17 18.32 1.04
N VAL A 64 24.02 17.27 1.85
CA VAL A 64 25.11 16.74 2.68
C VAL A 64 26.28 16.29 1.81
N VAL A 65 26.02 15.57 0.72
CA VAL A 65 27.06 15.15 -0.23
C VAL A 65 27.80 16.35 -0.83
N ILE A 66 27.08 17.40 -1.24
CA ILE A 66 27.70 18.62 -1.79
C ILE A 66 28.61 19.28 -0.75
N VAL A 67 28.15 19.42 0.49
CA VAL A 67 28.94 20.03 1.58
C VAL A 67 30.21 19.22 1.83
N VAL A 68 30.11 17.89 1.90
CA VAL A 68 31.27 17.00 2.08
C VAL A 68 32.27 17.18 0.94
N LEU A 69 31.80 17.25 -0.31
CA LEU A 69 32.68 17.46 -1.46
C LEU A 69 33.41 18.81 -1.41
N VAL A 70 32.71 19.89 -1.05
CA VAL A 70 33.31 21.22 -0.91
C VAL A 70 34.41 21.22 0.15
N VAL A 71 34.12 20.63 1.32
CA VAL A 71 35.11 20.50 2.40
C VAL A 71 36.29 19.66 1.95
N ALA A 72 36.06 18.51 1.33
CA ALA A 72 37.11 17.62 0.87
C ALA A 72 38.03 18.32 -0.15
N VAL A 73 37.47 19.03 -1.14
CA VAL A 73 38.24 19.80 -2.11
C VAL A 73 39.05 20.91 -1.42
N GLY A 74 38.45 21.65 -0.48
CA GLY A 74 39.15 22.68 0.29
C GLY A 74 40.33 22.12 1.08
N LEU A 75 40.16 20.95 1.71
CA LEU A 75 41.24 20.27 2.43
C LEU A 75 42.34 19.78 1.48
N ILE A 76 41.99 19.29 0.29
CA ILE A 76 42.98 18.88 -0.72
C ILE A 76 43.80 20.09 -1.16
N ILE A 77 43.15 21.20 -1.55
CA ILE A 77 43.80 22.45 -1.94
C ILE A 77 44.77 22.93 -0.85
N ARG A 78 44.33 22.88 0.41
CA ARG A 78 45.17 23.22 1.56
C ARG A 78 46.36 22.27 1.72
N ALA A 79 46.14 20.96 1.58
CA ALA A 79 47.17 19.94 1.76
C ALA A 79 48.27 20.01 0.69
N VAL A 80 47.92 20.37 -0.55
CA VAL A 80 48.88 20.53 -1.65
C VAL A 80 49.57 21.91 -1.66
N GLY A 81 49.26 22.79 -0.72
CA GLY A 81 49.89 24.11 -0.60
C GLY A 81 49.44 25.12 -1.66
N LEU A 82 48.28 24.90 -2.28
CA LEU A 82 47.65 25.86 -3.19
C LEU A 82 46.98 27.04 -2.45
N PHE A 83 46.94 27.00 -1.11
CA PHE A 83 46.50 28.08 -0.22
C PHE A 83 47.11 27.96 1.19
#